data_AF-A0A7W1I5L9-F1
#
_entry.id   AF-A0A7W1I5L9-F1
#
_cell.length_a   1.000
_cell.length_b   1.000
_cell.length_c   1.000
_cell.angle_alpha   90.00
_cell.angle_beta   90.00
_cell.angle_gamma   90.00
#
_symmetry.space_group_name_H-M   'P 1'
#
loop_
_entity.id
_entity.type
_entity.pdbx_description
1 polymer ?
#
loop_
_entity_poly.entity_id
_entity_poly.type
_entity_poly.pdbx_seq_one_letter_code
_entity_poly.pdbx_strand_id
1 'polypeptide(L)' 'MNAPGTERAGPGRLPGSLSLVLPAHNEAGNIEAVVSRALAVLPDYTSDFEIVVVNDGSRDETPRIIDR' A
#
# COMPACT_ATOMS: atom_id res chain seq x y z
N MET A 1 -10.05 -11.39 -36.90
CA MET A 1 -9.47 -10.16 -36.35
C MET A 1 -9.38 -10.34 -34.85
N ASN A 2 -8.25 -10.83 -34.33
CA ASN A 2 -8.03 -10.96 -32.89
C ASN A 2 -7.23 -9.74 -32.47
N ALA A 3 -7.77 -8.94 -31.54
CA ALA A 3 -7.03 -7.85 -30.93
C ALA A 3 -5.80 -8.43 -30.19
N PRO A 4 -4.61 -7.81 -30.30
CA PRO A 4 -3.47 -8.23 -29.52
C PRO A 4 -3.80 -8.02 -28.05
N GLY A 5 -3.75 -9.11 -27.27
CA GLY A 5 -3.80 -9.03 -25.82
C GLY A 5 -2.70 -8.11 -25.35
N THR A 6 -3.05 -7.05 -24.63
CA THR A 6 -2.07 -6.18 -24.00
C THR A 6 -1.38 -6.98 -22.92
N GLU A 7 -0.22 -7.54 -23.24
CA GLU A 7 0.73 -8.07 -22.28
C GLU A 7 1.05 -6.91 -21.32
N ARG A 8 0.53 -6.93 -20.09
CA ARG A 8 0.95 -5.95 -19.09
C ARG A 8 2.38 -6.31 -18.75
N ALA A 9 3.34 -5.58 -19.34
CA ALA A 9 4.71 -5.57 -18.85
C ALA A 9 4.63 -5.38 -17.33
N GLY A 10 5.22 -6.31 -16.58
CA GLY A 10 5.38 -6.14 -15.13
C GLY A 10 5.99 -4.76 -14.88
N PRO A 11 5.63 -4.09 -13.78
CA PRO A 11 6.11 -2.74 -13.54
C PRO A 11 7.64 -2.74 -13.66
N GLY A 12 8.17 -1.88 -14.53
CA GLY A 12 9.61 -1.64 -14.55
C GLY A 12 10.04 -1.26 -13.13
N ARG A 13 11.11 -1.88 -12.65
CA ARG A 13 11.62 -1.63 -11.29
C ARG A 13 11.88 -0.13 -11.11
N LEU A 14 11.35 0.45 -10.04
CA LEU A 14 11.57 1.86 -9.71
C LEU A 14 13.03 2.05 -9.28
N PRO A 15 13.72 3.10 -9.77
CA PRO A 15 15.02 3.48 -9.23
C PRO A 15 14.85 4.16 -7.87
N GLY A 16 15.64 3.73 -6.87
CA GLY A 16 15.65 4.33 -5.52
C GLY A 16 14.66 3.70 -4.54
N SER A 17 14.35 4.45 -3.48
CA SER A 17 13.42 4.06 -2.42
C SER A 17 12.00 4.60 -2.65
N LEU A 18 11.00 3.95 -2.05
CA LEU A 18 9.60 4.35 -2.14
C LEU A 18 8.95 4.51 -0.76
N SER A 19 8.39 5.68 -0.48
CA SER A 19 7.59 5.93 0.73
C SER A 19 6.10 5.96 0.38
N LEU A 20 5.33 5.00 0.90
CA LEU A 20 3.86 5.01 0.82
C LEU A 20 3.28 5.62 2.10
N VAL A 21 2.73 6.83 2.01
CA VAL A 21 2.13 7.52 3.15
C VAL A 21 0.60 7.37 3.12
N LEU A 22 0.01 6.86 4.20
CA LEU A 22 -1.42 6.55 4.31
C LEU A 22 -2.05 7.32 5.48
N PRO A 23 -2.76 8.44 5.24
CA PRO A 23 -3.61 9.03 6.26
C PRO A 23 -4.79 8.09 6.55
N ALA A 24 -5.06 7.85 7.84
CA ALA A 24 -6.09 6.93 8.30
C ALA A 24 -7.03 7.63 9.30
N HIS A 25 -8.28 7.85 8.89
CA HIS A 25 -9.36 8.39 9.73
C HIS A 25 -10.55 7.44 9.76
N ASN A 26 -10.77 6.76 10.88
CA ASN A 26 -11.83 5.76 11.06
C ASN A 26 -11.81 4.61 10.03
N GLU A 27 -10.62 4.03 9.83
CA GLU A 27 -10.33 2.97 8.88
C GLU A 27 -10.20 1.58 9.55
N ALA A 28 -10.77 1.37 10.73
CA ALA A 28 -10.58 0.13 11.51
C ALA A 28 -10.97 -1.14 10.73
N GLY A 29 -11.95 -1.05 9.84
CA GLY A 29 -12.38 -2.18 9.00
C GLY A 29 -11.52 -2.44 7.75
N ASN A 30 -10.56 -1.57 7.43
CA ASN A 30 -9.89 -1.57 6.12
C ASN A 30 -8.36 -1.48 6.22
N ILE A 31 -7.83 -0.82 7.27
CA ILE A 31 -6.41 -0.50 7.34
C ILE A 31 -5.49 -1.73 7.30
N GLU A 32 -5.87 -2.84 7.96
CA GLU A 32 -5.09 -4.09 7.91
C GLU A 32 -5.00 -4.66 6.48
N ALA A 33 -6.13 -4.65 5.75
CA ALA A 33 -6.19 -5.18 4.40
C ALA A 33 -5.39 -4.31 3.41
N VAL A 34 -5.46 -2.99 3.57
CA VAL A 34 -4.69 -2.04 2.76
C VAL A 34 -3.19 -2.23 2.96
N VAL A 35 -2.73 -2.26 4.22
CA VAL A 35 -1.31 -2.45 4.54
C VAL A 35 -0.83 -3.82 4.07
N SER A 36 -1.60 -4.88 4.31
CA SER A 36 -1.26 -6.24 3.85
C SER A 36 -1.11 -6.32 2.33
N ARG A 37 -2.01 -5.66 1.59
CA ARG A 37 -1.94 -5.62 0.13
C ARG A 37 -0.75 -4.80 -0.36
N ALA A 38 -0.47 -3.66 0.28
CA ALA A 38 0.71 -2.86 -0.06
C ALA A 38 1.99 -3.68 0.15
N LEU A 39 2.14 -4.36 1.28
CA LEU A 39 3.28 -5.24 1.55
C LEU A 39 3.46 -6.36 0.52
N ALA A 40 2.36 -6.87 -0.05
CA ALA A 40 2.41 -7.90 -1.09
C ALA A 40 2.81 -7.35 -2.46
N VAL A 41 2.50 -6.08 -2.75
CA VAL A 41 2.65 -5.48 -4.09
C VAL A 41 3.92 -4.65 -4.23
N LEU A 42 4.30 -3.88 -3.21
CA LEU A 42 5.47 -2.98 -3.27
C LEU A 42 6.80 -3.67 -3.62
N PRO A 43 7.08 -4.92 -3.18
CA PRO A 43 8.29 -5.64 -3.57
C PRO A 43 8.48 -5.83 -5.08
N ASP A 44 7.38 -5.84 -5.86
CA ASP A 44 7.44 -5.94 -7.32
C ASP A 44 8.01 -4.69 -7.97
N TYR A 45 8.00 -3.55 -7.26
CA TYR A 45 8.42 -2.24 -7.77
C TYR A 45 9.80 -1.84 -7.24
N THR A 46 10.08 -2.07 -5.96
CA THR A 46 11.40 -1.82 -5.35
C THR A 46 11.59 -2.69 -4.11
N SER A 47 12.85 -3.02 -3.81
CA SER A 47 13.22 -3.70 -2.57
C SER A 47 13.40 -2.74 -1.39
N ASP A 48 13.41 -1.43 -1.65
CA ASP A 48 13.66 -0.38 -0.67
C ASP A 48 12.39 0.47 -0.55
N PHE A 49 11.54 0.16 0.42
CA PHE A 49 10.31 0.89 0.64
C PHE A 49 9.95 0.98 2.12
N GLU A 50 9.14 1.99 2.44
CA GLU A 50 8.50 2.16 3.74
C GLU A 50 7.00 2.42 3.56
N ILE A 51 6.21 2.02 4.55
CA ILE A 51 4.78 2.36 4.65
C ILE A 51 4.62 3.18 5.92
N VAL A 52 4.16 4.41 5.79
CA VAL A 52 3.93 5.34 6.90
C VAL A 52 2.43 5.55 7.06
N VAL A 53 1.85 4.90 8.06
CA VAL A 53 0.43 5.10 8.40
C VAL A 53 0.33 6.25 9.41
N VAL A 54 -0.49 7.24 9.10
CA VAL A 54 -0.70 8.42 9.95
C VAL A 54 -2.13 8.38 10.49
N ASN A 55 -2.29 8.22 11.79
CA ASN A 55 -3.60 8.42 12.42
C ASN A 55 -4.01 9.90 12.29
N ASP A 56 -5.03 10.16 11.49
CA ASP A 56 -5.55 11.49 11.20
C ASP A 56 -6.77 11.81 12.08
N GLY A 57 -6.60 11.67 13.40
CA GLY A 57 -7.65 11.99 14.37
C GLY A 57 -8.81 10.99 14.41
N SER A 58 -8.54 9.69 14.20
CA SER A 58 -9.55 8.62 14.31
C SER A 58 -10.18 8.56 15.71
N ARG A 59 -11.44 8.15 15.76
CA ARG A 59 -12.24 7.98 17.00
C ARG A 59 -12.71 6.54 17.21
N ASP A 60 -12.40 5.65 16.28
CA ASP A 60 -12.66 4.22 16.35
C ASP A 60 -11.38 3.44 16.73
N GLU A 61 -11.36 2.15 16.43
CA GLU A 61 -10.23 1.27 16.75
C GLU A 61 -9.00 1.44 15.83
N THR A 62 -9.04 2.35 14.84
CA THR A 62 -7.92 2.57 13.91
C THR A 62 -6.58 2.79 14.61
N PRO A 63 -6.46 3.67 15.64
CA PRO A 63 -5.16 3.92 16.31
C PRO A 63 -4.60 2.65 16.95
N ARG A 64 -5.47 1.83 17.56
CA ARG A 64 -5.07 0.58 18.20
C ARG A 64 -4.61 -0.46 17.18
N ILE A 65 -5.20 -0.48 15.99
CA ILE A 65 -4.84 -1.41 14.92
C ILE A 65 -3.49 -1.05 14.30
N ILE A 66 -3.20 0.24 14.10
CA ILE A 66 -1.95 0.67 13.44
C ILE A 66 -0.72 0.65 14.35
N ASP A 67 -0.90 0.67 15.69
CA ASP A 67 0.19 0.61 16.68
C ASP A 67 0.66 -0.84 17.00
N ARG A 68 0.08 -1.84 16.35
CA ARG A 68 0.37 -3.27 16.57
C ARG A 68 1.54 -3.76 15.71
#